data_AF-A0A832STL1-F1
#
_entry.id   AF-A0A832STL1-F1
#
_cell.length_a   1.000
_cell.length_b   1.000
_cell.length_c   1.000
_cell.angle_alpha   90.00
_cell.angle_beta   90.00
_cell.angle_gamma   90.00
#
_symmetry.space_group_name_H-M   'P 1'
#
loop_
_entity.id
_entity.type
_entity.pdbx_description
1 polymer ?
#
loop_
_entity_poly.entity_id
_entity_poly.type
_entity_poly.pdbx_seq_one_letter_code
_entity_poly.pdbx_strand_id
1 'polypeptide(L)'
;MSIYLPELFSELKKFIIKNGEPCRVPNKGIVLEDGLYLFGHVLSAGGRCIRDEELAWALEATSFPDCTEKATPPRLHPPYIEYYADGEYALALANGGDGVYLLENDGGAVRCVCKTNIPLVNFIESAEILEKWIKRLALA
;
A
#
# COMPACT_ATOMS: atom_id res chain seq x y z
N MET A 1 12.30 6.28 -4.49
CA MET A 1 11.27 6.34 -3.43
C MET A 1 10.78 4.94 -3.18
N SER A 2 10.78 4.51 -1.92
CA SER A 2 10.16 3.25 -1.48
C SER A 2 9.19 3.54 -0.34
N ILE A 3 8.09 2.81 -0.30
CA ILE A 3 6.97 2.97 0.63
C ILE A 3 6.75 1.62 1.29
N TYR A 4 7.07 1.50 2.57
CA TYR A 4 6.82 0.28 3.34
C TYR A 4 5.45 0.36 4.02
N LEU A 5 4.48 -0.40 3.50
CA LEU A 5 3.08 -0.33 3.95
C LEU A 5 2.91 -0.70 5.43
N PRO A 6 3.59 -1.69 6.01
CA PRO A 6 3.44 -2.00 7.44
C PRO A 6 3.83 -0.83 8.36
N GLU A 7 4.88 -0.08 8.03
CA GLU A 7 5.24 1.13 8.79
C GLU A 7 4.19 2.23 8.62
N LEU A 8 3.74 2.47 7.37
CA LEU A 8 2.66 3.42 7.10
C LEU A 8 1.40 3.06 7.89
N PHE A 9 1.00 1.79 7.93
CA PHE A 9 -0.20 1.32 8.63
C PHE A 9 -0.08 1.47 10.15
N SER A 10 1.10 1.17 10.72
CA SER A 10 1.39 1.42 12.12
C SER A 10 1.20 2.90 12.49
N GLU A 11 1.80 3.82 11.72
CA GLU A 11 1.70 5.25 11.99
C GLU A 11 0.30 5.80 11.72
N LEU A 12 -0.37 5.32 10.66
CA LEU A 12 -1.74 5.70 10.33
C LEU A 12 -2.71 5.28 11.43
N LYS A 13 -2.57 4.08 12.02
CA LYS A 13 -3.36 3.65 13.18
C LYS A 13 -3.22 4.61 14.35
N LYS A 14 -2.00 4.98 14.72
CA LYS A 14 -1.73 5.93 15.81
C LYS A 14 -2.39 7.28 15.52
N PHE A 15 -2.25 7.77 14.29
CA PHE A 15 -2.84 9.02 13.86
C PHE A 15 -4.38 9.01 13.95
N ILE A 16 -5.04 7.94 13.49
CA ILE A 16 -6.50 7.80 13.56
C ILE A 16 -6.98 7.72 15.01
N ILE A 17 -6.29 6.97 15.87
CA ILE A 17 -6.64 6.86 17.29
C ILE A 17 -6.48 8.21 18.03
N LYS A 18 -5.50 9.02 17.63
CA LYS A 18 -5.24 10.34 18.23
C LYS A 18 -6.19 11.41 17.72
N ASN A 19 -6.46 11.45 16.42
CA ASN A 19 -7.09 12.60 15.73
C ASN A 19 -8.45 12.29 15.09
N GLY A 20 -8.83 11.02 14.93
CA GLY A 20 -10.08 10.64 14.29
C GLY A 20 -11.31 10.96 15.14
N GLU A 21 -12.49 10.87 14.55
CA GLU A 21 -13.76 10.99 15.27
C GLU A 21 -14.27 9.61 15.72
N PRO A 22 -15.03 9.52 16.84
CA PRO A 22 -15.65 8.26 17.25
C PRO A 22 -16.52 7.68 16.14
N CYS A 23 -16.33 6.40 15.82
CA CYS A 23 -17.12 5.71 14.81
C CYS A 23 -17.28 4.23 15.16
N ARG A 24 -18.24 3.56 14.51
CA ARG A 24 -18.32 2.11 14.55
C ARG A 24 -17.47 1.53 13.44
N VAL A 25 -16.70 0.49 13.78
CA VAL A 25 -15.98 -0.30 12.79
C VAL A 25 -17.01 -0.88 11.80
N PRO A 26 -16.88 -0.60 10.50
CA PRO A 26 -17.82 -1.11 9.51
C PRO A 26 -17.74 -2.65 9.41
N ASN A 27 -18.90 -3.32 9.28
CA ASN A 27 -18.95 -4.79 9.12
C ASN A 27 -18.51 -5.28 7.72
N LYS A 28 -18.21 -4.37 6.80
CA LYS A 28 -17.77 -4.63 5.43
C LYS A 28 -16.66 -3.64 5.12
N GLY A 29 -15.55 -4.09 4.56
CA GLY A 29 -14.40 -3.24 4.24
C GLY A 29 -13.16 -4.07 3.93
N ILE A 30 -12.14 -3.40 3.41
CA ILE A 30 -10.81 -3.97 3.20
C ILE A 30 -10.07 -3.96 4.54
N VAL A 31 -9.55 -5.10 4.96
CA VAL A 31 -8.62 -5.18 6.09
C VAL A 31 -7.23 -4.86 5.54
N LEU A 32 -6.69 -3.69 5.88
CA LEU A 32 -5.36 -3.26 5.44
C LEU A 32 -4.28 -3.91 6.31
N GLU A 33 -4.54 -3.94 7.62
CA GLU A 33 -3.73 -4.62 8.64
C GLU A 33 -4.66 -4.97 9.81
N ASP A 34 -4.21 -5.84 10.72
CA ASP A 34 -4.92 -6.04 11.99
C ASP A 34 -5.19 -4.71 12.71
N GLY A 35 -6.47 -4.48 12.98
CA GLY A 35 -7.00 -3.26 13.59
C GLY A 35 -7.06 -2.02 12.69
N LEU A 36 -6.77 -2.12 11.39
CA LEU A 36 -6.87 -1.02 10.42
C LEU A 36 -7.76 -1.42 9.23
N TYR A 37 -8.83 -0.65 9.01
CA TYR A 37 -9.86 -0.98 8.03
C TYR A 37 -10.11 0.20 7.09
N LEU A 38 -10.37 -0.12 5.82
CA LEU A 38 -10.82 0.81 4.80
C LEU A 38 -12.24 0.47 4.35
N PHE A 39 -13.14 1.46 4.37
CA PHE A 39 -14.52 1.33 3.91
C PHE A 39 -14.96 2.56 3.13
N GLY A 40 -15.08 2.43 1.80
CA GLY A 40 -15.25 3.59 0.92
C GLY A 40 -14.12 4.58 1.15
N HIS A 41 -14.45 5.81 1.54
CA HIS A 41 -13.47 6.85 1.85
C HIS A 41 -13.08 6.96 3.33
N VAL A 42 -13.43 5.97 4.15
CA VAL A 42 -13.25 6.00 5.60
C VAL A 42 -12.18 5.01 6.02
N LEU A 43 -11.19 5.50 6.76
CA LEU A 43 -10.18 4.69 7.44
C LEU A 43 -10.51 4.60 8.92
N SER A 44 -10.49 3.40 9.49
CA SER A 44 -10.88 3.14 10.87
C SER A 44 -9.81 2.37 11.64
N ALA A 45 -9.52 2.82 12.86
CA ALA A 45 -8.66 2.14 13.83
C ALA A 45 -9.10 2.47 15.26
N GLY A 46 -9.11 1.47 16.15
CA GLY A 46 -9.40 1.66 17.57
C GLY A 46 -10.74 2.33 17.91
N GLY A 47 -11.78 2.11 17.09
CA GLY A 47 -13.09 2.74 17.26
C GLY A 47 -13.14 4.23 16.86
N ARG A 48 -12.11 4.71 16.16
CA ARG A 48 -12.05 6.06 15.58
C ARG A 48 -11.88 5.99 14.07
N CYS A 49 -12.29 7.05 13.39
CA CYS A 49 -12.26 7.13 11.94
C CYS A 49 -11.76 8.49 11.45
N ILE A 50 -11.13 8.46 10.28
CA ILE A 50 -10.92 9.65 9.44
C ILE A 50 -11.55 9.41 8.07
N ARG A 51 -11.90 10.49 7.36
CA ARG A 51 -12.32 10.44 5.97
C ARG A 51 -11.26 11.11 5.11
N ASP A 52 -10.75 10.37 4.14
CA ASP A 52 -9.77 10.88 3.18
C ASP A 52 -9.93 10.12 1.87
N GLU A 53 -10.48 10.81 0.86
CA GLU A 53 -10.84 10.19 -0.42
C GLU A 53 -9.61 9.81 -1.23
N GLU A 54 -8.57 10.64 -1.23
CA GLU A 54 -7.32 10.42 -1.95
C GLU A 54 -6.55 9.23 -1.36
N LEU A 55 -6.39 9.18 -0.04
CA LEU A 55 -5.70 8.08 0.63
C LEU A 55 -6.47 6.76 0.47
N ALA A 56 -7.79 6.80 0.63
CA ALA A 56 -8.64 5.62 0.43
C ALA A 56 -8.46 5.05 -0.98
N TRP A 57 -8.52 5.91 -2.00
CA TRP A 57 -8.31 5.51 -3.39
C TRP A 57 -6.91 4.91 -3.61
N ALA A 58 -5.86 5.56 -3.11
CA ALA A 58 -4.48 5.09 -3.29
C ALA A 58 -4.24 3.71 -2.64
N LEU A 59 -4.82 3.49 -1.46
CA LEU A 59 -4.78 2.21 -0.78
C LEU A 59 -5.56 1.15 -1.54
N GLU A 60 -6.79 1.44 -1.96
CA GLU A 60 -7.62 0.50 -2.73
C GLU A 60 -6.97 0.11 -4.07
N ALA A 61 -6.44 1.08 -4.82
CA ALA A 61 -5.79 0.88 -6.10
C ALA A 61 -4.54 -0.02 -6.04
N THR A 62 -3.93 -0.16 -4.86
CA THR A 62 -2.71 -0.95 -4.64
C THR A 62 -2.93 -2.17 -3.76
N SER A 63 -4.12 -2.42 -3.21
CA SER A 63 -4.33 -3.50 -2.23
C SER A 63 -4.46 -4.91 -2.83
N PHE A 64 -4.87 -5.02 -4.10
CA PHE A 64 -5.20 -6.31 -4.73
C PHE A 64 -4.60 -6.44 -6.14
N PRO A 65 -3.26 -6.51 -6.27
CA PRO A 65 -2.64 -6.75 -7.56
C PRO A 65 -2.95 -8.17 -8.07
N ASP A 66 -3.57 -8.28 -9.24
CA ASP A 66 -3.70 -9.56 -9.93
C ASP A 66 -2.52 -9.76 -10.88
N CYS A 67 -1.88 -10.92 -10.78
CA CYS A 67 -0.84 -11.34 -11.71
C CYS A 67 -1.45 -11.64 -13.09
N THR A 68 -1.14 -10.81 -14.08
CA THR A 68 -1.66 -10.96 -15.45
C THR A 68 -0.68 -11.72 -16.35
N GLU A 69 0.63 -11.55 -16.13
CA GLU A 69 1.67 -12.15 -16.94
C GLU A 69 2.96 -12.36 -16.14
N LYS A 70 3.48 -13.59 -16.09
CA LYS A 70 4.81 -13.84 -15.54
C LYS A 70 5.86 -13.22 -16.45
N ALA A 71 6.74 -12.43 -15.89
CA ALA A 71 7.73 -11.69 -16.64
C ALA A 71 9.12 -11.82 -16.04
N THR A 72 10.14 -11.49 -16.82
CA THR A 72 11.46 -11.12 -16.29
C THR A 72 11.66 -9.67 -16.65
N PRO A 73 11.58 -8.73 -15.69
CA PRO A 73 11.57 -7.31 -16.03
C PRO A 73 12.94 -6.91 -16.57
N PRO A 74 13.01 -6.14 -17.66
CA PRO A 74 14.29 -5.69 -18.20
C PRO A 74 15.00 -4.73 -17.23
N ARG A 75 14.24 -3.86 -16.55
CA ARG A 75 14.65 -3.00 -15.42
C ARG A 75 13.44 -2.61 -14.57
N LEU A 76 13.62 -2.58 -13.25
CA LEU A 76 12.66 -2.03 -12.30
C LEU A 76 13.18 -0.71 -11.75
N HIS A 77 12.25 0.22 -11.51
CA HIS A 77 12.54 1.57 -11.06
C HIS A 77 11.56 1.98 -9.95
N PRO A 78 11.92 3.00 -9.14
CA PRO A 78 10.96 3.64 -8.27
C PRO A 78 9.76 4.24 -9.05
N PRO A 79 8.61 4.43 -8.38
CA PRO A 79 8.36 4.13 -6.97
C PRO A 79 8.23 2.62 -6.69
N TYR A 80 8.54 2.25 -5.45
CA TYR A 80 8.30 0.91 -4.91
C TYR A 80 7.27 0.98 -3.79
N ILE A 81 6.31 0.06 -3.78
CA ILE A 81 5.37 -0.14 -2.67
C ILE A 81 5.61 -1.54 -2.11
N GLU A 82 6.19 -1.61 -0.93
CA GLU A 82 6.56 -2.85 -0.24
C GLU A 82 5.43 -3.27 0.70
N TYR A 83 4.80 -4.41 0.41
CA TYR A 83 3.75 -4.98 1.26
C TYR A 83 4.32 -5.68 2.49
N TYR A 84 5.47 -6.33 2.30
CA TYR A 84 6.09 -7.17 3.30
C TYR A 84 7.58 -7.27 3.01
N ALA A 85 8.38 -7.22 4.08
CA ALA A 85 9.80 -7.53 4.04
C ALA A 85 10.20 -8.14 5.40
N ASP A 86 10.57 -9.41 5.38
CA ASP A 86 11.36 -10.04 6.43
C ASP A 86 12.73 -10.43 5.86
N GLY A 87 13.67 -10.83 6.71
CA GLY A 87 15.07 -11.03 6.31
C GLY A 87 15.28 -11.94 5.10
N GLU A 88 14.36 -12.88 4.83
CA GLU A 88 14.48 -13.83 3.72
C GLU A 88 13.42 -13.61 2.64
N TYR A 89 12.28 -13.00 2.95
CA TYR A 89 11.13 -12.86 2.06
C TYR A 89 10.68 -11.40 1.91
N ALA A 90 10.49 -10.95 0.67
CA ALA A 90 9.95 -9.62 0.39
C ALA A 90 8.92 -9.64 -0.75
N LEU A 91 7.88 -8.82 -0.63
CA LEU A 91 6.83 -8.65 -1.63
C LEU A 91 6.60 -7.15 -1.90
N ALA A 92 6.75 -6.73 -3.15
CA ALA A 92 6.63 -5.32 -3.53
C ALA A 92 6.04 -5.11 -4.93
N LEU A 93 5.32 -4.00 -5.13
CA LEU A 93 5.06 -3.44 -6.46
C LEU A 93 6.20 -2.53 -6.89
N ALA A 94 6.52 -2.58 -8.18
CA ALA A 94 7.55 -1.78 -8.81
C ALA A 94 7.10 -1.23 -10.17
N ASN A 95 7.64 -0.06 -10.53
CA ASN A 95 7.47 0.52 -11.86
C ASN A 95 8.46 -0.13 -12.85
N GLY A 96 7.96 -0.77 -13.91
CA GLY A 96 8.77 -1.32 -15.01
C GLY A 96 8.82 -0.44 -16.25
N GLY A 97 8.25 0.76 -16.23
CA GLY A 97 8.17 1.71 -17.34
C GLY A 97 7.04 1.42 -18.34
N ASP A 98 6.74 0.15 -18.59
CA ASP A 98 5.65 -0.32 -19.45
C ASP A 98 4.46 -0.88 -18.65
N GLY A 99 4.57 -0.91 -17.32
CA GLY A 99 3.55 -1.40 -16.41
C GLY A 99 4.05 -1.53 -14.98
N VAL A 100 3.19 -2.10 -14.15
CA VAL A 100 3.42 -2.31 -12.72
C VAL A 100 3.70 -3.79 -12.48
N TYR A 101 4.78 -4.09 -11.77
CA TYR A 101 5.23 -5.45 -11.55
C TYR A 101 5.21 -5.79 -10.06
N LEU A 102 4.64 -6.93 -9.72
CA LEU A 102 4.76 -7.57 -8.41
C LEU A 102 6.06 -8.38 -8.39
N LEU A 103 6.91 -8.08 -7.42
CA LEU A 103 8.19 -8.72 -7.15
C LEU A 103 8.07 -9.52 -5.86
N GLU A 104 8.41 -10.80 -5.92
CA GLU A 104 8.54 -11.70 -4.78
C GLU A 104 10.00 -12.16 -4.68
N ASN A 105 10.66 -11.88 -3.56
CA ASN A 105 12.00 -12.36 -3.25
C ASN A 105 11.91 -13.39 -2.11
N ASP A 106 12.75 -14.43 -2.18
CA ASP A 106 12.85 -15.50 -1.19
C ASP A 106 14.30 -15.98 -1.14
N GLY A 107 14.91 -16.05 0.05
CA GLY A 107 16.31 -16.46 0.24
C GLY A 107 17.34 -15.52 -0.40
N GLY A 108 17.02 -14.23 -0.54
CA GLY A 108 17.87 -13.24 -1.23
C GLY A 108 17.88 -13.37 -2.76
N ALA A 109 17.06 -14.24 -3.34
CA ALA A 109 16.88 -14.39 -4.78
C ALA A 109 15.50 -13.89 -5.22
N VAL A 110 15.41 -13.40 -6.46
CA VAL A 110 14.11 -13.09 -7.08
C VAL A 110 13.42 -14.39 -7.42
N ARG A 111 12.32 -14.68 -6.72
CA ARG A 111 11.53 -15.91 -6.88
C ARG A 111 10.51 -15.76 -7.99
N CYS A 112 9.80 -14.64 -8.01
CA CYS A 112 8.77 -14.37 -9.01
C CYS A 112 8.75 -12.88 -9.37
N VAL A 113 8.60 -12.58 -10.66
CA VAL A 113 8.14 -11.28 -11.10
C VAL A 113 6.92 -11.46 -11.98
N CYS A 114 5.87 -10.68 -11.72
CA CYS A 114 4.67 -10.70 -12.51
C CYS A 114 4.19 -9.29 -12.85
N LYS A 115 3.83 -9.04 -14.10
CA LYS A 115 3.08 -7.84 -14.48
C LYS A 115 1.69 -7.91 -13.88
N THR A 116 1.20 -6.80 -13.35
CA THR A 116 -0.10 -6.72 -12.68
C THR A 116 -1.16 -6.12 -13.58
N ASN A 117 -2.42 -6.22 -13.17
CA ASN A 117 -3.55 -5.51 -13.77
C ASN A 117 -3.58 -4.00 -13.42
N ILE A 118 -2.69 -3.52 -12.53
CA ILE A 118 -2.70 -2.13 -12.07
C ILE A 118 -2.18 -1.21 -13.18
N PRO A 119 -2.96 -0.19 -13.59
CA PRO A 119 -2.48 0.81 -14.54
C PRO A 119 -1.29 1.59 -13.97
N LEU A 120 -0.23 1.77 -14.78
CA LEU A 120 0.99 2.46 -14.33
C LEU A 120 0.73 3.87 -13.78
N VAL A 121 -0.18 4.62 -14.42
CA VAL A 121 -0.56 5.97 -13.97
C VAL A 121 -1.17 5.94 -12.56
N ASN A 122 -2.08 5.00 -12.29
CA ASN A 122 -2.72 4.87 -10.99
C ASN A 122 -1.71 4.47 -9.91
N PHE A 123 -0.75 3.59 -10.25
CA PHE A 123 0.30 3.19 -9.32
C PHE A 123 1.21 4.36 -8.94
N ILE A 124 1.63 5.17 -9.92
CA ILE A 124 2.47 6.35 -9.67
C ILE A 124 1.73 7.35 -8.79
N GLU A 125 0.49 7.68 -9.14
CA GLU A 125 -0.34 8.62 -8.39
C GLU A 125 -0.62 8.11 -6.96
N SER A 126 -0.91 6.82 -6.81
CA SER A 126 -1.06 6.19 -5.49
C SER A 126 0.21 6.32 -4.66
N ALA A 127 1.38 6.04 -5.25
CA ALA A 127 2.65 6.17 -4.55
C ALA A 127 2.92 7.62 -4.09
N GLU A 128 2.59 8.62 -4.90
CA GLU A 128 2.72 10.03 -4.50
C GLU A 128 1.81 10.41 -3.33
N ILE A 129 0.56 9.93 -3.33
CA ILE A 129 -0.40 10.15 -2.23
C ILE A 129 0.11 9.50 -0.94
N LEU A 130 0.55 8.24 -1.03
CA LEU A 130 1.09 7.51 0.11
C LEU A 130 2.35 8.18 0.66
N GLU A 131 3.25 8.69 -0.19
CA GLU A 131 4.44 9.43 0.24
C GLU A 131 4.08 10.74 0.97
N LYS A 132 3.11 11.51 0.44
CA LYS A 132 2.61 12.71 1.12
C LYS A 132 2.08 12.37 2.52
N TRP A 133 1.40 11.25 2.66
CA TRP A 133 0.90 10.77 3.95
C TRP A 133 2.01 10.34 4.90
N ILE A 134 3.05 9.63 4.43
CA ILE A 134 4.24 9.33 5.24
C ILE A 134 4.86 10.62 5.80
N LYS A 135 5.06 11.63 4.94
CA LYS A 135 5.60 12.93 5.37
C LYS A 135 4.71 13.64 6.39
N ARG A 136 3.38 13.57 6.20
CA ARG A 136 2.41 14.14 7.14
C ARG A 136 2.45 13.44 8.50
N LEU A 137 2.53 12.11 8.52
CA LEU A 137 2.56 11.32 9.75
C LEU A 137 3.83 11.54 10.56
N ALA A 138 4.97 11.75 9.90
CA ALA A 138 6.24 12.08 10.56
C ALA A 138 6.23 13.43 11.30
N LEU A 139 5.26 14.30 11.03
CA LEU A 139 5.13 15.63 11.64
C LEU A 139 4.02 15.74 12.70
N ALA A 140 3.21 14.69 12.89
CA ALA A 140 1.97 14.69 13.69
C ALA A 140 2.12 14.11 15.11
#